data_AF-A0A9E2ZD72-F1
#
_entry.id   AF-A0A9E2ZD72-F1
#
_cell.length_a   1.000
_cell.length_b   1.000
_cell.length_c   1.000
_cell.angle_alpha   90.00
_cell.angle_beta   90.00
_cell.angle_gamma   90.00
#
_symmetry.space_group_name_H-M   'P 1'
#
loop_
_entity.id
_entity.type
_entity.pdbx_description
1 polymer ?
#
loop_
_entity_poly.entity_id
_entity_poly.type
_entity_poly.pdbx_seq_one_letter_code
_entity_poly.pdbx_strand_id
1 'polypeptide(L)'
;PAALAKSYRFVGDPRDAEHFQRLKDLSEDPHGIYDCTHCFNCIDACPKGVDPMSQIMRLRRVAGSDFHINDRNNGHRHEQAFVGLVRDYGLLYEAELLPRSYGGNSWFGKFHPAAGKELVTSLPAVAKGVLRGKVSPKLALLGHKLSKPDLSAVKRLFGRIEGRDSRNELNLYVTGYEDAPENAESEQGAAGREAPPETSAPTTGEEGQGGAQEERQTTAGASAATTQEDK
;
A
#
# COMPACT_ATOMS: atom_id res chain seq x y z
N PRO A 1 0.26 17.87 -1.92
CA PRO A 1 -0.72 16.79 -2.24
C PRO A 1 -1.47 17.00 -3.57
N ALA A 2 -2.12 18.15 -3.79
CA ALA A 2 -2.93 18.39 -5.00
C ALA A 2 -2.13 18.26 -6.31
N ALA A 3 -0.91 18.81 -6.37
CA ALA A 3 -0.03 18.67 -7.54
C ALA A 3 0.31 17.20 -7.82
N LEU A 4 0.75 16.44 -6.81
CA LEU A 4 1.07 15.02 -6.96
C LEU A 4 -0.16 14.20 -7.38
N ALA A 5 -1.33 14.46 -6.79
CA ALA A 5 -2.57 13.79 -7.19
C ALA A 5 -2.93 14.10 -8.66
N LYS A 6 -2.75 15.35 -9.10
CA LYS A 6 -2.92 15.74 -10.51
C LYS A 6 -1.89 15.09 -11.42
N SER A 7 -0.66 14.87 -10.96
CA SER A 7 0.37 14.16 -11.74
C SER A 7 -0.02 12.72 -12.03
N TYR A 8 -0.69 12.04 -11.08
CA TYR A 8 -1.20 10.69 -11.34
C TYR A 8 -2.20 10.65 -12.50
N ARG A 9 -2.98 11.73 -12.71
CA ARG A 9 -3.89 11.82 -13.87
C ARG A 9 -3.17 11.63 -15.20
N PHE A 10 -1.90 12.03 -15.30
CA PHE A 10 -1.09 11.84 -16.51
C PHE A 10 -0.44 10.46 -16.55
N VAL A 11 0.18 10.05 -15.44
CA VAL A 11 0.83 8.73 -15.34
C VAL A 11 -0.17 7.57 -15.50
N GLY A 12 -1.40 7.72 -15.01
CA GLY A 12 -2.47 6.74 -15.16
C GLY A 12 -3.25 6.86 -16.47
N ASP A 13 -2.95 7.85 -17.32
CA ASP A 13 -3.59 8.00 -18.63
C ASP A 13 -2.83 7.14 -19.66
N PRO A 14 -3.46 6.12 -20.27
CA PRO A 14 -2.80 5.26 -21.25
C PRO A 14 -2.41 6.00 -22.54
N ARG A 15 -2.90 7.24 -22.75
CA ARG A 15 -2.56 8.07 -23.90
C ARG A 15 -1.26 8.86 -23.70
N ASP A 16 -0.78 9.00 -22.47
CA ASP A 16 0.46 9.71 -22.18
C ASP A 16 1.67 8.80 -22.47
N ALA A 17 2.66 9.32 -23.19
CA ALA A 17 3.84 8.57 -23.59
C ALA A 17 5.07 8.83 -22.67
N GLU A 18 5.00 9.84 -21.82
CA GLU A 18 6.15 10.35 -21.05
C GLU A 18 6.15 9.91 -19.58
N HIS A 19 5.62 8.70 -19.29
CA HIS A 19 5.44 8.22 -17.91
C HIS A 19 6.75 8.18 -17.12
N PHE A 20 7.82 7.61 -17.70
CA PHE A 20 9.11 7.46 -17.02
C PHE A 20 9.69 8.81 -16.61
N GLN A 21 9.76 9.77 -17.54
CA GLN A 21 10.36 11.08 -17.27
C GLN A 21 9.60 11.82 -16.18
N ARG A 22 8.26 11.81 -16.23
CA ARG A 22 7.43 12.41 -15.18
C ARG A 22 7.68 11.76 -13.81
N LEU A 23 7.72 10.43 -13.75
CA LEU A 23 7.92 9.72 -12.49
C LEU A 23 9.33 9.96 -11.92
N LYS A 24 10.33 10.06 -12.80
CA LYS A 24 11.69 10.40 -12.41
C LYS A 24 11.76 11.80 -11.81
N ASP A 25 11.21 12.80 -12.50
CA ASP A 25 11.18 14.18 -12.01
C ASP A 25 10.49 14.26 -10.63
N LEU A 26 9.36 13.58 -10.48
CA LEU A 26 8.62 13.49 -9.22
C LEU A 26 9.36 12.74 -8.11
N SER A 27 10.29 11.85 -8.45
CA SER A 27 11.09 11.09 -7.48
C SER A 27 12.37 11.83 -7.08
N GLU A 28 12.91 12.67 -7.96
CA GLU A 28 14.12 13.47 -7.70
C GLU A 28 13.81 14.80 -6.98
N ASP A 29 12.56 15.28 -7.06
CA ASP A 29 12.10 16.48 -6.37
C ASP A 29 12.19 16.33 -4.82
N PRO A 30 12.78 17.29 -4.10
CA PRO A 30 12.82 17.29 -2.63
C PRO A 30 11.46 17.13 -1.95
N HIS A 31 10.41 17.68 -2.54
CA HIS A 31 9.01 17.65 -2.11
C HIS A 31 8.16 16.73 -3.00
N GLY A 32 8.82 15.74 -3.60
CA GLY A 32 8.24 14.77 -4.52
C GLY A 32 7.39 13.68 -3.86
N ILE A 33 7.25 12.55 -4.55
CA ILE A 33 6.32 11.47 -4.14
C ILE A 33 6.70 10.78 -2.83
N TYR A 34 7.98 10.82 -2.43
CA TYR A 34 8.48 10.22 -1.19
C TYR A 34 8.50 11.16 0.02
N ASP A 35 8.16 12.45 -0.15
CA ASP A 35 8.00 13.40 0.98
C ASP A 35 6.64 13.19 1.71
N CYS A 36 5.76 12.35 1.15
CA CYS A 36 4.49 12.01 1.78
C CYS A 36 4.69 11.09 2.99
N THR A 37 4.41 11.61 4.19
CA THR A 37 4.54 10.89 5.48
C THR A 37 3.29 10.13 5.91
N HIS A 38 2.30 9.97 5.03
CA HIS A 38 1.05 9.25 5.33
C HIS A 38 0.27 9.81 6.52
N CYS A 39 0.13 11.13 6.62
CA CYS A 39 -0.66 11.77 7.69
C CYS A 39 -2.17 11.82 7.40
N PHE A 40 -2.61 11.39 6.20
CA PHE A 40 -4.01 11.32 5.75
C PHE A 40 -4.83 12.62 5.71
N ASN A 41 -4.35 13.73 6.29
CA ASN A 41 -5.06 15.03 6.31
C ASN A 41 -5.52 15.53 4.93
N CYS A 42 -4.84 15.15 3.84
CA CYS A 42 -5.21 15.55 2.48
C CYS A 42 -6.51 14.90 1.96
N ILE A 43 -6.91 13.76 2.53
CA ILE A 43 -8.21 13.13 2.26
C ILE A 43 -9.29 13.92 3.01
N ASP A 44 -9.13 14.03 4.33
CA ASP A 44 -10.13 14.64 5.22
C ASP A 44 -10.41 16.11 4.88
N ALA A 45 -9.37 16.85 4.49
CA ALA A 45 -9.51 18.27 4.16
C ALA A 45 -10.04 18.52 2.74
N CYS A 46 -10.22 17.50 1.89
CA CYS A 46 -10.58 17.72 0.49
C CYS A 46 -12.09 18.05 0.35
N PRO A 47 -12.46 19.28 -0.03
CA PRO A 47 -13.88 19.66 -0.14
C PRO A 47 -14.59 19.02 -1.35
N LYS A 48 -13.84 18.31 -2.21
CA LYS A 48 -14.33 17.62 -3.40
C LYS A 48 -14.37 16.11 -3.24
N GLY A 49 -14.05 15.58 -2.06
CA GLY A 49 -14.00 14.14 -1.84
C GLY A 49 -12.98 13.42 -2.73
N VAL A 50 -12.00 14.15 -3.27
CA VAL A 50 -10.88 13.52 -3.97
C VAL A 50 -10.02 12.84 -2.92
N ASP A 51 -9.41 11.71 -3.27
CA ASP A 51 -8.38 11.06 -2.46
C ASP A 51 -6.97 11.29 -3.06
N PRO A 52 -6.30 12.41 -2.71
CA PRO A 52 -4.93 12.67 -3.11
C PRO A 52 -3.94 11.60 -2.62
N MET A 53 -4.17 11.02 -1.44
CA MET A 53 -3.20 10.10 -0.85
C MET A 53 -3.10 8.82 -1.65
N SER A 54 -4.23 8.24 -2.04
CA SER A 54 -4.24 7.07 -2.90
C SER A 54 -3.56 7.33 -4.25
N GLN A 55 -3.73 8.53 -4.82
CA GLN A 55 -3.04 8.89 -6.07
C GLN A 55 -1.52 8.98 -5.88
N ILE A 56 -1.05 9.54 -4.76
CA ILE A 56 0.38 9.60 -4.42
C ILE A 56 0.94 8.18 -4.22
N MET A 57 0.20 7.29 -3.56
CA MET A 57 0.62 5.90 -3.36
C MET A 57 0.70 5.12 -4.68
N ARG A 58 -0.21 5.40 -5.62
CA ARG A 58 -0.15 4.85 -6.98
C ARG A 58 1.09 5.35 -7.71
N LEU A 59 1.41 6.64 -7.64
CA LEU A 59 2.66 7.17 -8.22
C LEU A 59 3.91 6.48 -7.66
N ARG A 60 4.01 6.30 -6.34
CA ARG A 60 5.13 5.59 -5.71
C ARG A 60 5.26 4.16 -6.21
N ARG A 61 4.12 3.45 -6.30
CA ARG A 61 4.09 2.08 -6.80
C ARG A 61 4.54 2.01 -8.25
N VAL A 62 4.01 2.85 -9.12
CA VAL A 62 4.40 2.85 -10.54
C VAL A 62 5.89 3.23 -10.69
N ALA A 63 6.35 4.27 -10.00
CA ALA A 63 7.76 4.67 -10.01
C ALA A 63 8.70 3.53 -9.56
N GLY A 64 8.39 2.88 -8.44
CA GLY A 64 9.25 1.88 -7.83
C GLY A 64 9.09 0.47 -8.38
N SER A 65 7.86 -0.04 -8.44
CA SER A 65 7.59 -1.42 -8.86
C SER A 65 7.62 -1.61 -10.38
N ASP A 66 7.18 -0.61 -11.16
CA ASP A 66 7.04 -0.79 -12.61
C ASP A 66 8.24 -0.22 -13.36
N PHE A 67 8.71 0.97 -12.96
CA PHE A 67 9.86 1.64 -13.59
C PHE A 67 11.17 1.52 -12.80
N HIS A 68 11.16 0.90 -11.61
CA HIS A 68 12.36 0.68 -10.78
C HIS A 68 13.20 1.94 -10.51
N ILE A 69 12.52 3.08 -10.39
CA ILE A 69 13.14 4.37 -10.11
C ILE A 69 13.56 4.41 -8.64
N ASN A 70 14.86 4.59 -8.43
CA ASN A 70 15.40 4.88 -7.11
C ASN A 70 15.42 6.40 -6.92
N ASP A 71 14.67 6.87 -5.94
CA ASP A 71 14.62 8.28 -5.59
C ASP A 71 15.87 8.74 -4.85
N ARG A 72 16.07 10.05 -4.81
CA ARG A 72 17.20 10.67 -4.12
C ARG A 72 17.21 10.40 -2.61
N ASN A 73 16.03 10.33 -2.01
CA ASN A 73 15.87 10.15 -0.57
C ASN A 73 15.82 8.66 -0.16
N ASN A 74 16.03 7.75 -1.12
CA ASN A 74 16.05 6.31 -0.92
C ASN A 74 14.72 5.72 -0.39
N GLY A 75 13.60 6.43 -0.58
CA GLY A 75 12.26 6.02 -0.18
C GLY A 75 11.80 4.70 -0.80
N HIS A 76 12.07 4.46 -2.09
CA HIS A 76 11.70 3.20 -2.75
C HIS A 76 12.40 2.01 -2.09
N ARG A 77 13.72 2.10 -1.92
CA ARG A 77 14.52 1.01 -1.33
C ARG A 77 14.23 0.84 0.14
N HIS A 78 13.89 1.92 0.85
CA HIS A 78 13.43 1.86 2.23
C HIS A 78 12.13 1.07 2.36
N GLU A 79 11.14 1.35 1.50
CA GLU A 79 9.90 0.58 1.44
C GLU A 79 10.17 -0.90 1.13
N GLN A 80 11.01 -1.19 0.13
CA GLN A 80 11.39 -2.57 -0.21
C GLN A 80 12.11 -3.29 0.94
N ALA A 81 13.01 -2.60 1.65
CA ALA A 81 13.69 -3.13 2.82
C ALA A 81 12.71 -3.42 3.96
N PHE A 82 11.77 -2.51 4.23
CA PHE A 82 10.74 -2.70 5.24
C PHE A 82 9.90 -3.95 4.95
N VAL A 83 9.35 -4.04 3.74
CA VAL A 83 8.52 -5.17 3.29
C VAL A 83 9.31 -6.48 3.33
N GLY A 84 10.56 -6.46 2.84
CA GLY A 84 11.45 -7.61 2.85
C GLY A 84 11.76 -8.13 4.26
N LEU A 85 12.01 -7.22 5.21
CA LEU A 85 12.26 -7.60 6.60
C LEU A 85 11.04 -8.25 7.25
N VAL A 86 9.84 -7.69 7.04
CA VAL A 86 8.59 -8.29 7.52
C VAL A 86 8.37 -9.67 6.89
N ARG A 87 8.66 -9.85 5.60
CA ARG A 87 8.57 -11.15 4.92
C ARG A 87 9.56 -12.17 5.46
N ASP A 88 10.80 -11.75 5.74
CA ASP A 88 11.89 -12.64 6.15
C ASP A 88 11.80 -13.07 7.63
N TYR A 89 11.42 -12.13 8.50
CA TYR A 89 11.44 -12.29 9.96
C TYR A 89 10.04 -12.35 10.59
N GLY A 90 9.00 -11.93 9.87
CA GLY A 90 7.63 -11.84 10.36
C GLY A 90 7.35 -10.59 11.20
N LEU A 91 8.41 -9.89 11.61
CA LEU A 91 8.39 -8.63 12.34
C LEU A 91 9.45 -7.70 11.74
N LEU A 92 9.33 -6.40 12.02
CA LEU A 92 10.27 -5.41 11.51
C LEU A 92 11.58 -5.52 12.29
N TYR A 93 12.68 -5.83 11.60
CA TYR A 93 14.01 -5.80 12.22
C TYR A 93 14.67 -4.43 11.96
N GLU A 94 14.42 -3.47 12.86
CA GLU A 94 14.77 -2.05 12.66
C GLU A 94 16.27 -1.82 12.45
N ALA A 95 17.13 -2.60 13.10
CA ALA A 95 18.58 -2.45 12.96
C ALA A 95 19.09 -2.82 11.55
N GLU A 96 18.36 -3.68 10.83
CA GLU A 96 18.68 -4.06 9.44
C GLU A 96 17.99 -3.15 8.42
N LEU A 97 17.02 -2.33 8.83
CA LEU A 97 16.25 -1.46 7.93
C LEU A 97 17.15 -0.45 7.22
N LEU A 98 17.98 0.28 7.96
CA LEU A 98 18.88 1.27 7.38
C LEU A 98 19.94 0.63 6.47
N PRO A 99 20.69 -0.42 6.89
CA PRO A 99 21.63 -1.09 6.00
C PRO A 99 21.00 -1.63 4.71
N ARG A 100 19.81 -2.24 4.79
CA ARG A 100 19.11 -2.78 3.62
C ARG A 100 18.53 -1.70 2.71
N SER A 101 18.11 -0.58 3.28
CA SER A 101 17.65 0.56 2.49
C SER A 101 18.78 1.06 1.57
N TYR A 102 20.00 1.26 2.09
CA TYR A 102 21.09 1.86 1.32
C TYR A 102 21.97 0.84 0.58
N GLY A 103 22.09 -0.37 1.10
CA GLY A 103 22.96 -1.44 0.58
C GLY A 103 22.25 -2.51 -0.23
N GLY A 104 20.93 -2.41 -0.40
CA GLY A 104 20.10 -3.40 -1.09
C GLY A 104 19.43 -4.36 -0.11
N ASN A 105 18.27 -4.90 -0.52
CA ASN A 105 17.39 -5.71 0.32
C ASN A 105 17.89 -7.15 0.51
N SER A 106 19.06 -7.29 1.13
CA SER A 106 19.65 -8.58 1.48
C SER A 106 20.43 -8.48 2.78
N TRP A 107 20.68 -9.62 3.43
CA TRP A 107 21.54 -9.67 4.61
C TRP A 107 22.96 -9.12 4.37
N PHE A 108 23.45 -9.22 3.13
CA PHE A 108 24.78 -8.72 2.77
C PHE A 108 24.79 -7.21 2.44
N GLY A 109 23.64 -6.56 2.36
CA GLY A 109 23.54 -5.13 2.04
C GLY A 109 24.31 -4.24 3.02
N LYS A 110 24.44 -4.64 4.30
CA LYS A 110 25.21 -3.89 5.30
C LYS A 110 26.70 -3.74 5.01
N PHE A 111 27.26 -4.59 4.14
CA PHE A 111 28.66 -4.50 3.72
C PHE A 111 28.83 -3.61 2.48
N HIS A 112 27.75 -3.12 1.89
CA HIS A 112 27.80 -2.20 0.77
C HIS A 112 28.35 -0.83 1.20
N PRO A 113 29.22 -0.18 0.42
CA PRO A 113 29.86 1.08 0.81
C PRO A 113 28.85 2.21 1.10
N ALA A 114 27.72 2.23 0.37
CA ALA A 114 26.64 3.20 0.62
C ALA A 114 25.99 3.00 2.00
N ALA A 115 25.75 1.75 2.42
CA ALA A 115 25.24 1.45 3.75
C ALA A 115 26.27 1.78 4.84
N GLY A 116 27.55 1.49 4.59
CA GLY A 116 28.63 1.83 5.51
C GLY A 116 28.72 3.33 5.81
N LYS A 117 28.57 4.19 4.79
CA LYS A 117 28.55 5.65 4.98
C LYS A 117 27.40 6.09 5.91
N GLU A 118 26.19 5.61 5.65
CA GLU A 118 25.01 5.98 6.47
C GLU A 118 25.02 5.38 7.88
N LEU A 119 25.62 4.21 8.05
CA LEU A 119 25.82 3.64 9.38
C LEU A 119 26.79 4.50 10.20
N VAL A 120 27.87 4.99 9.57
CA VAL A 120 28.85 5.89 10.23
C VAL A 120 28.21 7.22 10.63
N THR A 121 27.41 7.84 9.74
CA THR A 121 26.69 9.08 10.08
C THR A 121 25.69 8.88 11.22
N SER A 122 25.11 7.68 11.33
CA SER A 122 24.15 7.31 12.36
C SER A 122 24.77 6.89 13.71
N LEU A 123 26.09 6.67 13.78
CA LEU A 123 26.77 6.19 14.99
C LEU A 123 26.47 7.03 16.24
N PRO A 124 26.46 8.38 16.21
CA PRO A 124 26.15 9.18 17.40
C PRO A 124 24.73 8.92 17.94
N ALA A 125 23.76 8.73 17.05
CA ALA A 125 22.38 8.43 17.42
C ALA A 125 22.27 7.02 18.01
N VAL A 126 22.94 6.04 17.41
CA VAL A 126 23.00 4.65 17.90
C VAL A 126 23.66 4.61 19.28
N ALA A 127 24.82 5.26 19.46
CA ALA A 127 25.52 5.33 20.74
C ALA A 127 24.65 5.95 21.84
N LYS A 128 23.95 7.05 21.52
CA LYS A 128 22.99 7.68 22.44
C LYS A 128 21.82 6.76 22.78
N GLY A 129 21.33 5.98 21.81
CA GLY A 129 20.30 4.98 21.99
C GLY A 129 20.73 3.86 22.95
N VAL A 130 21.95 3.35 22.79
CA VAL A 130 22.53 2.32 23.66
C VAL A 130 22.75 2.88 25.08
N LEU A 131 23.36 4.07 25.21
CA LEU A 131 23.58 4.73 26.50
C LEU A 131 22.27 4.98 27.27
N ARG A 132 21.16 5.20 26.55
CA ARG A 132 19.82 5.39 27.13
C ARG A 132 19.04 4.09 27.31
N GLY A 133 19.63 2.92 27.03
CA GLY A 133 18.96 1.63 27.12
C GLY A 133 17.82 1.44 26.11
N LYS A 134 17.71 2.31 25.09
CA LYS A 134 16.67 2.24 24.05
C LYS A 134 17.01 1.24 22.95
N VAL A 135 18.29 0.89 22.81
CA VAL A 135 18.77 -0.08 21.83
C VAL A 135 19.52 -1.18 22.57
N SER A 136 19.08 -2.42 22.42
CA SER A 136 19.78 -3.60 22.91
C SER A 136 20.75 -4.10 21.84
N PRO A 137 22.09 -4.12 22.09
CA PRO A 137 23.06 -4.62 21.12
C PRO A 137 22.79 -6.07 20.69
N LYS A 138 22.30 -6.90 21.62
CA LYS A 138 21.92 -8.29 21.33
C LYS A 138 20.76 -8.37 20.34
N LEU A 139 19.72 -7.55 20.55
CA LEU A 139 18.55 -7.52 19.67
C LEU A 139 18.90 -6.89 18.32
N ALA A 140 19.78 -5.90 18.31
CA ALA A 140 20.27 -5.25 17.11
C ALA A 140 21.11 -6.19 16.22
N LEU A 141 21.75 -7.22 16.78
CA LEU A 141 22.56 -8.20 16.02
C LEU A 141 21.83 -9.50 15.66
N LEU A 142 20.95 -9.98 16.53
CA LEU A 142 20.28 -11.29 16.35
C LEU A 142 18.86 -11.17 15.80
N GLY A 143 18.30 -9.96 15.77
CA GLY A 143 16.92 -9.70 15.37
C GLY A 143 15.91 -10.38 16.28
N HIS A 144 14.65 -10.04 16.09
CA HIS A 144 13.53 -10.80 16.65
C HIS A 144 12.75 -11.43 15.49
N LYS A 145 12.35 -12.68 15.66
CA LYS A 145 11.69 -13.46 14.61
C LYS A 145 10.46 -14.14 15.19
N LEU A 146 9.38 -14.16 14.43
CA LEU A 146 8.18 -14.91 14.80
C LEU A 146 8.47 -16.40 14.94
N SER A 147 7.57 -17.09 15.65
CA SER A 147 7.57 -18.55 15.69
C SER A 147 7.51 -19.11 14.25
N LYS A 148 8.10 -20.29 14.02
CA LYS A 148 8.07 -20.94 12.70
C LYS A 148 6.67 -21.08 12.09
N PRO A 149 5.61 -21.46 12.83
CA PRO A 149 4.27 -21.54 12.24
C PRO A 149 3.73 -20.17 11.84
N ASP A 150 3.90 -19.15 12.67
CA ASP A 150 3.39 -17.80 12.38
C ASP A 150 4.13 -17.17 11.21
N LEU A 151 5.46 -17.31 11.17
CA LEU A 151 6.25 -16.85 10.03
C LEU A 151 5.83 -17.52 8.72
N SER A 152 5.51 -18.82 8.77
CA SER A 152 5.03 -19.54 7.58
C SER A 152 3.66 -19.02 7.15
N ALA A 153 2.80 -18.62 8.08
CA ALA A 153 1.55 -17.95 7.78
C ALA A 153 1.77 -16.58 7.12
N VAL A 154 2.69 -15.76 7.63
CA VAL A 154 3.07 -14.47 7.01
C VAL A 154 3.59 -14.69 5.58
N LYS A 155 4.54 -15.60 5.39
CA LYS A 155 5.09 -15.91 4.06
C LYS A 155 4.03 -16.42 3.07
N ARG A 156 3.04 -17.17 3.55
CA ARG A 156 1.89 -17.60 2.74
C ARG A 156 1.02 -16.42 2.30
N LEU A 157 0.84 -15.40 3.13
CA LEU A 157 0.12 -14.18 2.73
C LEU A 157 0.87 -13.44 1.61
N PHE A 158 2.19 -13.26 1.76
CA PHE A 158 3.04 -12.71 0.71
C PHE A 158 2.90 -13.49 -0.60
N GLY A 159 3.07 -14.82 -0.56
CA GLY A 159 2.95 -15.67 -1.75
C GLY A 159 1.56 -15.60 -2.41
N ARG A 160 0.48 -15.43 -1.64
CA ARG A 160 -0.87 -15.27 -2.19
C ARG A 160 -1.10 -13.92 -2.89
N ILE A 161 -0.47 -12.86 -2.40
CA ILE A 161 -0.65 -11.50 -2.92
C ILE A 161 0.33 -11.22 -4.06
N GLU A 162 1.61 -11.51 -3.85
CA GLU A 162 2.69 -11.27 -4.83
C GLU A 162 2.77 -12.35 -5.91
N GLY A 163 2.30 -13.57 -5.64
CA GLY A 163 2.35 -14.69 -6.58
C GLY A 163 1.20 -14.72 -7.60
N ARG A 164 0.48 -13.60 -7.78
CA ARG A 164 -0.58 -13.49 -8.79
C ARG A 164 0.02 -13.11 -10.14
N ASP A 165 -0.52 -13.66 -11.22
CA ASP A 165 -0.06 -13.35 -12.59
C ASP A 165 -0.31 -11.89 -12.98
N SER A 166 -1.38 -11.29 -12.44
CA SER A 166 -1.71 -9.89 -12.64
C SER A 166 -1.88 -9.16 -11.31
N ARG A 167 -1.42 -7.92 -11.27
CA ARG A 167 -1.58 -7.03 -10.12
C ARG A 167 -3.00 -6.48 -10.12
N ASN A 168 -3.77 -6.77 -9.08
CA ASN A 168 -5.05 -6.12 -8.87
C ASN A 168 -4.84 -4.69 -8.37
N GLU A 169 -5.06 -3.71 -9.24
CA GLU A 169 -5.10 -2.31 -8.88
C GLU A 169 -6.52 -1.90 -8.49
N LEU A 170 -6.89 -2.15 -7.23
CA LEU A 170 -8.17 -1.68 -6.73
C LEU A 170 -8.15 -0.15 -6.66
N ASN A 171 -9.01 0.50 -7.44
CA ASN A 171 -9.33 1.91 -7.23
C ASN A 171 -10.35 2.01 -6.11
N LEU A 172 -9.83 1.98 -4.88
CA LEU A 172 -10.62 1.97 -3.65
C LEU A 172 -11.58 3.17 -3.52
N TYR A 173 -11.48 4.17 -4.39
CA TYR A 173 -12.25 5.43 -4.33
C TYR A 173 -12.88 5.86 -5.66
N VAL A 174 -12.84 4.99 -6.70
CA VAL A 174 -13.86 5.07 -7.77
C VAL A 174 -14.97 4.12 -7.35
N THR A 175 -15.70 4.52 -6.32
CA THR A 175 -16.91 3.82 -5.86
C THR A 175 -18.09 4.63 -6.34
N GLY A 176 -18.79 4.10 -7.34
CA GLY A 176 -19.97 4.73 -7.92
C GLY A 176 -19.87 4.78 -9.44
N TYR A 177 -20.89 4.23 -10.10
CA TYR A 177 -21.28 4.70 -11.42
C TYR A 177 -22.11 5.96 -11.18
N GLU A 178 -21.89 7.02 -11.96
CA GLU A 178 -22.72 8.25 -11.88
C GLU A 178 -24.22 7.92 -12.09
N ASP A 179 -24.53 6.77 -12.68
CA ASP A 179 -25.88 6.27 -12.96
C ASP A 179 -26.46 5.30 -11.91
N ALA A 180 -25.80 5.10 -10.76
CA ALA A 180 -26.41 4.31 -9.69
C ALA A 180 -27.58 5.11 -9.09
N PRO A 181 -28.81 4.57 -9.03
CA PRO A 181 -29.94 5.27 -8.44
C PRO A 181 -29.61 5.62 -6.98
N GLU A 182 -29.95 6.84 -6.57
CA GLU A 182 -29.61 7.48 -5.28
C GLU A 182 -30.06 6.70 -4.02
N ASN A 183 -30.62 5.50 -4.15
CA ASN A 183 -31.16 4.68 -3.06
C ASN A 183 -30.28 3.49 -2.66
N ALA A 184 -29.03 3.40 -3.14
CA ALA A 184 -28.06 2.47 -2.58
C ALA A 184 -27.30 3.16 -1.43
N GLU A 185 -28.03 3.54 -0.38
CA GLU A 185 -27.42 3.95 0.87
C GLU A 185 -26.53 2.81 1.39
N SER A 186 -25.31 3.18 1.76
CA SER A 186 -24.29 2.30 2.29
C SER A 186 -24.78 1.56 3.54
N GLU A 187 -25.06 0.26 3.42
CA GLU A 187 -25.06 -0.68 4.55
C GLU A 187 -23.62 -0.89 5.09
N GLN A 188 -22.95 0.18 5.53
CA GLN A 188 -21.69 0.09 6.27
C GLN A 188 -21.66 1.20 7.32
N GLY A 189 -22.43 0.99 8.39
CA GLY A 189 -22.53 1.99 9.46
C GLY A 189 -23.28 1.52 10.70
N ALA A 190 -23.27 0.22 11.05
CA ALA A 190 -23.86 -0.24 12.30
C ALA A 190 -23.23 -1.55 12.80
N ALA A 191 -21.95 -1.53 13.14
CA ALA A 191 -21.38 -2.51 14.06
C ALA A 191 -20.79 -1.78 15.26
N GLY A 192 -21.52 -1.78 16.37
CA GLY A 192 -20.99 -1.40 17.68
C GLY A 192 -21.69 -0.22 18.38
N ARG A 193 -22.98 -0.35 18.68
CA ARG A 193 -23.60 0.29 19.86
C ARG A 193 -24.65 -0.67 20.41
N GLU A 194 -24.26 -1.47 21.41
CA GLU A 194 -25.24 -2.14 22.27
C GLU A 194 -26.04 -1.08 23.03
N ALA A 195 -27.36 -1.12 22.91
CA ALA A 195 -28.30 -0.42 23.77
C ALA A 195 -29.15 -1.48 24.53
N PRO A 196 -29.56 -1.20 25.78
CA PRO A 196 -30.01 -2.22 26.74
C PRO A 196 -31.42 -2.76 26.43
N PRO A 197 -31.81 -3.90 27.02
CA PRO A 197 -33.03 -4.58 26.62
C PRO A 197 -34.24 -4.02 27.38
N GLU A 198 -35.25 -3.56 26.66
CA GLU A 198 -36.60 -3.36 27.21
C GLU A 198 -37.64 -4.15 26.39
N THR A 199 -37.95 -5.32 26.92
CA THR A 199 -39.28 -5.92 27.14
C THR A 199 -40.42 -5.79 26.10
N SER A 200 -40.75 -6.96 25.55
CA SER A 200 -42.08 -7.59 25.42
C SER A 200 -43.18 -7.02 24.49
N ALA A 201 -43.29 -7.69 23.33
CA ALA A 201 -44.48 -8.45 22.84
C ALA A 201 -45.70 -7.67 22.25
N PRO A 202 -46.66 -8.35 21.58
CA PRO A 202 -46.78 -8.36 20.11
C PRO A 202 -48.19 -7.93 19.61
N THR A 203 -48.39 -7.71 18.30
CA THR A 203 -49.64 -8.08 17.59
C THR A 203 -49.66 -7.71 16.09
N THR A 204 -49.85 -8.76 15.26
CA THR A 204 -50.80 -8.96 14.12
C THR A 204 -50.83 -8.00 12.94
N GLY A 205 -50.54 -8.49 11.71
CA GLY A 205 -51.53 -8.82 10.64
C GLY A 205 -51.38 -7.77 9.52
N GLU A 206 -51.46 -7.98 8.21
CA GLU A 206 -52.00 -8.96 7.26
C GLU A 206 -51.19 -8.76 5.94
N GLU A 207 -50.74 -9.84 5.29
CA GLU A 207 -51.20 -10.33 3.97
C GLU A 207 -51.12 -9.37 2.76
N GLY A 208 -50.48 -9.85 1.67
CA GLY A 208 -50.88 -9.45 0.31
C GLY A 208 -49.78 -9.38 -0.76
N GLN A 209 -49.54 -10.51 -1.44
CA GLN A 209 -49.36 -10.67 -2.90
C GLN A 209 -48.21 -9.88 -3.58
N GLY A 210 -47.23 -10.48 -4.27
CA GLY A 210 -47.34 -11.47 -5.33
C GLY A 210 -46.91 -10.82 -6.65
N GLY A 211 -45.77 -11.22 -7.23
CA GLY A 211 -45.30 -10.71 -8.52
C GLY A 211 -43.91 -11.22 -8.90
N ALA A 212 -43.88 -12.24 -9.74
CA ALA A 212 -42.68 -12.86 -10.29
C ALA A 212 -42.23 -12.18 -11.60
N GLN A 213 -41.03 -12.59 -12.05
CA GLN A 213 -40.38 -12.34 -13.36
C GLN A 213 -39.57 -11.03 -13.43
N GLU A 214 -38.32 -10.99 -13.90
CA GLU A 214 -37.73 -11.77 -14.99
C GLU A 214 -36.18 -11.78 -14.87
N GLU A 215 -35.57 -12.96 -14.87
CA GLU A 215 -34.12 -13.15 -15.02
C GLU A 215 -33.70 -12.83 -16.45
N ARG A 216 -32.75 -11.92 -16.63
CA ARG A 216 -32.02 -11.77 -17.90
C ARG A 216 -30.55 -12.13 -17.71
N GLN A 217 -30.25 -13.38 -17.99
CA GLN A 217 -28.90 -13.84 -18.30
C GLN A 217 -28.40 -13.10 -19.57
N THR A 218 -27.26 -12.44 -19.46
CA THR A 218 -26.41 -12.16 -20.63
C THR A 218 -25.05 -12.77 -20.41
N THR A 219 -24.78 -13.77 -21.24
CA THR A 219 -23.57 -14.57 -21.38
C THR A 219 -22.39 -13.77 -21.92
N ALA A 220 -21.21 -14.09 -21.38
CA ALA A 220 -19.90 -14.25 -22.03
C ALA A 220 -19.51 -13.36 -23.24
N GLY A 221 -18.41 -12.63 -23.08
CA GLY A 221 -17.55 -12.16 -24.17
C GLY A 221 -16.08 -12.28 -23.75
N ALA A 222 -15.39 -13.27 -24.30
CA ALA A 222 -14.03 -13.64 -23.96
C ALA A 222 -12.96 -12.79 -24.68
N SER A 223 -11.84 -12.60 -23.96
CA SER A 223 -10.44 -12.68 -24.39
C SER A 223 -9.98 -12.03 -25.71
N ALA A 224 -8.97 -11.17 -25.59
CA ALA A 224 -7.89 -11.09 -26.58
C ALA A 224 -6.57 -10.72 -25.87
N ALA A 225 -5.78 -11.75 -25.57
CA ALA A 225 -4.35 -11.61 -25.31
C ALA A 225 -3.63 -11.46 -26.65
N THR A 226 -2.70 -10.51 -26.77
CA THR A 226 -1.75 -10.44 -27.88
C THR A 226 -0.35 -10.57 -27.31
N THR A 227 0.20 -11.76 -27.54
CA THR A 227 1.63 -12.07 -27.53
C THR A 227 2.36 -11.25 -28.60
N GLN A 228 3.48 -10.64 -28.24
CA GLN A 228 4.43 -10.08 -29.19
C GLN A 228 5.80 -10.71 -28.92
N GLU A 229 6.15 -11.65 -29.81
CA GLU A 229 7.48 -12.25 -29.93
C GLU A 229 8.42 -11.33 -30.73
N ASP A 230 9.71 -11.57 -30.47
CA ASP A 230 10.92 -10.85 -30.86
C ASP A 230 11.08 -10.45 -32.34
N LYS A 231 11.76 -9.31 -32.52
CA LYS A 231 12.81 -9.09 -33.52
C LYS A 231 13.82 -8.05 -33.06
#